data_AF-A0A7W8IH56-F1
#
_entry.id   AF-A0A7W8IH56-F1
#
_cell.length_a   1.000
_cell.length_b   1.000
_cell.length_c   1.000
_cell.angle_alpha   90.00
_cell.angle_beta   90.00
_cell.angle_gamma   90.00
#
_symmetry.space_group_name_H-M   'P 1'
#
loop_
_entity.id
_entity.type
_entity.pdbx_description
1 polymer ?
#
loop_
_entity_poly.entity_id
_entity_poly.type
_entity_poly.pdbx_seq_one_letter_code
_entity_poly.pdbx_strand_id
1 'polypeptide(L)'
;MDLNDVPASGNHWLLTDVLRKDWGFQGIVLSDAFAVGNLVTHGYASDGEDAAYKAITAGLNMDMASLTYSHNLAKVVKEGKVSEAYIDQMVLPILEAKFDLGLFDHPYVDEASVDTVLNRPEGIALERKLAGRSMVLLRNENRTLPLSKDLKKVAVIGPLADASHDIEGGWTVEGLFGKGSKSHPVTVLAGIRNRLVVPMRKSRLSPGLSRRRSIPVCWSSLQVRSLHLHLLLKKPPNGLPRPRQRPPTLTSSWP
;
A
#
# COMPACT_ATOMS: atom_id res chain seq x y z
N MET A 1 2.44 14.63 8.02
CA MET A 1 2.30 15.48 6.82
C MET A 1 1.53 16.72 7.25
N ASP A 2 2.01 17.87 6.84
CA ASP A 2 1.49 19.19 7.14
C ASP A 2 0.70 19.77 5.97
N LEU A 3 -0.18 20.70 6.27
CA LEU A 3 -0.92 21.48 5.29
C LEU A 3 -0.65 22.96 5.58
N ASN A 4 0.03 23.62 4.65
CA ASN A 4 0.51 24.99 4.81
C ASN A 4 1.28 25.15 6.14
N ASP A 5 2.27 24.28 6.37
CA ASP A 5 3.16 24.24 7.55
C ASP A 5 2.49 23.90 8.90
N VAL A 6 1.21 23.51 8.90
CA VAL A 6 0.51 23.05 10.10
C VAL A 6 0.26 21.54 10.03
N PRO A 7 0.85 20.71 10.91
CA PRO A 7 0.58 19.28 10.95
C PRO A 7 -0.90 18.98 11.15
N ALA A 8 -1.46 18.05 10.36
CA ALA A 8 -2.90 17.75 10.38
C ALA A 8 -3.44 17.43 11.78
N SER A 9 -2.68 16.69 12.60
CA SER A 9 -3.08 16.31 13.98
C SER A 9 -3.16 17.49 14.96
N GLY A 10 -2.65 18.66 14.60
CA GLY A 10 -2.77 19.89 15.40
C GLY A 10 -3.45 21.04 14.64
N ASN A 11 -4.16 20.75 13.55
CA ASN A 11 -4.72 21.75 12.64
C ASN A 11 -6.21 21.99 12.91
N HIS A 12 -6.53 23.02 13.70
CA HIS A 12 -7.92 23.37 14.04
C HIS A 12 -8.76 23.75 12.82
N TRP A 13 -8.20 24.50 11.88
CA TRP A 13 -8.90 24.87 10.66
C TRP A 13 -9.36 23.63 9.89
N LEU A 14 -8.48 22.63 9.75
CA LEU A 14 -8.81 21.40 9.03
C LEU A 14 -9.82 20.55 9.79
N LEU A 15 -9.54 20.25 11.06
CA LEU A 15 -10.29 19.26 11.84
C LEU A 15 -11.58 19.80 12.46
N THR A 16 -11.66 21.11 12.69
CA THR A 16 -12.84 21.74 13.29
C THR A 16 -13.58 22.62 12.28
N ASP A 17 -12.92 23.61 11.68
CA ASP A 17 -13.63 24.54 10.78
C ASP A 17 -14.14 23.83 9.53
N VAL A 18 -13.26 23.15 8.80
CA VAL A 18 -13.67 22.45 7.56
C VAL A 18 -14.45 21.18 7.88
N LEU A 19 -13.86 20.24 8.63
CA LEU A 19 -14.46 18.93 8.81
C LEU A 19 -15.77 18.98 9.61
N ARG A 20 -15.82 19.72 10.73
CA ARG A 20 -16.99 19.72 11.61
C ARG A 20 -17.99 20.84 11.27
N LYS A 21 -17.53 22.08 11.05
CA LYS A 21 -18.45 23.20 10.78
C LYS A 21 -18.93 23.19 9.33
N ASP A 22 -18.02 23.14 8.35
CA ASP A 22 -18.42 23.24 6.94
C ASP A 22 -19.02 21.94 6.40
N TRP A 23 -18.45 20.77 6.75
CA TRP A 23 -18.95 19.47 6.27
C TRP A 23 -19.94 18.80 7.22
N GLY A 24 -20.09 19.30 8.43
CA GLY A 24 -21.03 18.75 9.40
C GLY A 24 -20.64 17.39 9.97
N PHE A 25 -19.37 16.97 9.92
CA PHE A 25 -18.95 15.66 10.41
C PHE A 25 -19.11 15.53 11.93
N GLN A 26 -19.86 14.52 12.37
CA GLN A 26 -20.14 14.26 13.79
C GLN A 26 -19.39 13.03 14.35
N GLY A 27 -18.56 12.38 13.55
CA GLY A 27 -17.84 11.18 13.97
C GLY A 27 -16.57 11.46 14.79
N ILE A 28 -15.82 10.38 15.01
CA ILE A 28 -14.54 10.37 15.72
C ILE A 28 -13.41 10.73 14.75
N VAL A 29 -12.49 11.58 15.18
CA VAL A 29 -11.20 11.82 14.51
C VAL A 29 -10.10 11.13 15.32
N LEU A 30 -9.44 10.16 14.69
CA LEU A 30 -8.32 9.39 15.24
C LEU A 30 -7.01 9.87 14.60
N SER A 31 -5.95 10.00 15.40
CA SER A 31 -4.62 10.31 14.88
C SER A 31 -4.04 9.13 14.10
N ASP A 32 -3.16 9.40 13.13
CA ASP A 32 -2.27 8.34 12.63
C ASP A 32 -1.27 7.94 13.73
N ALA A 33 -0.58 6.82 13.55
CA ALA A 33 0.35 6.27 14.52
C ALA A 33 1.42 7.31 14.93
N PHE A 34 1.51 7.56 16.23
CA PHE A 34 2.43 8.50 16.86
C PHE A 34 2.23 9.98 16.49
N ALA A 35 1.18 10.33 15.73
CA ALA A 35 1.07 11.65 15.11
C ALA A 35 0.94 12.80 16.12
N VAL A 36 0.31 12.57 17.28
CA VAL A 36 0.24 13.57 18.36
C VAL A 36 1.63 13.84 18.95
N GLY A 37 2.36 12.81 19.33
CA GLY A 37 3.73 12.95 19.84
C GLY A 37 4.69 13.57 18.81
N ASN A 38 4.50 13.25 17.53
CA ASN A 38 5.30 13.80 16.44
C ASN A 38 5.09 15.30 16.20
N LEU A 39 4.08 15.94 16.81
CA LEU A 39 3.97 17.41 16.79
C LEU A 39 5.22 18.09 17.37
N VAL A 40 5.87 17.45 18.35
CA VAL A 40 7.15 17.89 18.90
C VAL A 40 8.26 17.73 17.87
N THR A 41 8.34 16.58 17.21
CA THR A 41 9.32 16.31 16.15
C THR A 41 9.18 17.26 14.96
N HIS A 42 7.94 17.65 14.63
CA HIS A 42 7.65 18.64 13.59
C HIS A 42 7.99 20.08 14.01
N GLY A 43 8.36 20.32 15.28
CA GLY A 43 8.59 21.67 15.80
C GLY A 43 7.32 22.51 15.94
N TYR A 44 6.14 21.90 15.83
CA TYR A 44 4.85 22.58 15.99
C TYR A 44 4.45 22.70 17.46
N ALA A 45 4.91 21.77 18.30
CA ALA A 45 4.74 21.79 19.75
C ALA A 45 6.10 21.82 20.46
N SER A 46 6.18 22.50 21.61
CA SER A 46 7.41 22.57 22.40
C SER A 46 7.73 21.27 23.14
N ASP A 47 6.69 20.55 23.58
CA ASP A 47 6.79 19.31 24.34
C ASP A 47 5.48 18.49 24.24
N GLY A 48 5.41 17.38 24.96
CA GLY A 48 4.23 16.49 24.95
C GLY A 48 2.96 17.13 25.51
N GLU A 49 3.08 18.09 26.42
CA GLU A 49 1.92 18.79 26.99
C GLU A 49 1.34 19.79 25.99
N ASP A 50 2.20 20.60 25.37
CA ASP A 50 1.81 21.51 24.29
C ASP A 50 1.26 20.71 23.08
N ALA A 51 1.86 19.55 22.77
CA ALA A 51 1.35 18.66 21.73
C ALA A 51 -0.05 18.12 22.07
N ALA A 52 -0.28 17.67 23.30
CA ALA A 52 -1.59 17.20 23.75
C ALA A 52 -2.63 18.32 23.67
N TYR A 53 -2.29 19.51 24.16
CA TYR A 53 -3.15 20.69 24.13
C TYR A 53 -3.52 21.11 22.70
N LYS A 54 -2.53 21.27 21.82
CA LYS A 54 -2.75 21.65 20.41
C LYS A 54 -3.60 20.62 19.66
N ALA A 55 -3.35 19.34 19.88
CA ALA A 55 -4.11 18.30 19.19
C ALA A 55 -5.56 18.20 19.69
N ILE A 56 -5.79 18.21 21.01
CA ILE A 56 -7.16 18.08 21.55
C ILE A 56 -8.01 19.29 21.16
N THR A 57 -7.45 20.51 21.23
CA THR A 57 -8.15 21.75 20.85
C THR A 57 -8.29 21.92 19.35
N ALA A 58 -7.52 21.20 18.53
CA ALA A 58 -7.75 21.12 17.09
C ALA A 58 -9.00 20.31 16.74
N GLY A 59 -9.50 19.44 17.64
CA GLY A 59 -10.68 18.60 17.42
C GLY A 59 -10.35 17.12 17.16
N LEU A 60 -9.15 16.67 17.54
CA LEU A 60 -8.69 15.28 17.47
C LEU A 60 -9.15 14.49 18.70
N ASN A 61 -9.98 13.47 18.53
CA ASN A 61 -10.58 12.73 19.65
C ASN A 61 -9.62 11.72 20.29
N MET A 62 -8.84 11.01 19.48
CA MET A 62 -8.07 9.85 19.96
C MET A 62 -6.62 9.88 19.45
N ASP A 63 -5.71 9.61 20.37
CA ASP A 63 -4.27 9.52 20.14
C ASP A 63 -3.86 8.06 19.92
N MET A 64 -3.40 7.77 18.70
CA MET A 64 -2.96 6.44 18.30
C MET A 64 -1.49 6.23 18.66
N ALA A 65 -1.24 5.28 19.57
CA ALA A 65 0.06 4.72 19.93
C ALA A 65 1.08 5.68 20.57
N SER A 66 0.87 7.00 20.58
CA SER A 66 1.86 7.96 21.10
C SER A 66 1.86 8.10 22.62
N LEU A 67 0.74 7.75 23.29
CA LEU A 67 0.51 7.93 24.73
C LEU A 67 0.59 9.39 25.21
N THR A 68 0.66 10.35 24.29
CA THR A 68 0.80 11.78 24.59
C THR A 68 -0.44 12.29 25.33
N TYR A 69 -1.64 11.85 24.95
CA TYR A 69 -2.87 12.22 25.65
C TYR A 69 -2.90 11.65 27.08
N SER A 70 -2.66 10.35 27.23
CA SER A 70 -2.70 9.68 28.55
C SER A 70 -1.68 10.25 29.53
N HIS A 71 -0.53 10.72 29.06
CA HIS A 71 0.50 11.28 29.93
C HIS A 71 0.27 12.75 30.30
N ASN A 72 -0.42 13.53 29.46
CA ASN A 72 -0.43 15.00 29.59
C ASN A 72 -1.81 15.63 29.80
N LEU A 73 -2.91 15.04 29.31
CA LEU A 73 -4.23 15.72 29.33
C LEU A 73 -4.71 16.03 30.75
N ALA A 74 -4.46 15.15 31.72
CA ALA A 74 -4.84 15.41 33.12
C ALA A 74 -4.18 16.69 33.67
N LYS A 75 -2.93 16.95 33.28
CA LYS A 75 -2.21 18.18 33.64
C LYS A 75 -2.79 19.40 32.92
N VAL A 76 -3.02 19.30 31.61
CA VAL A 76 -3.64 20.36 30.78
C VAL A 76 -5.00 20.79 31.36
N VAL A 77 -5.81 19.85 31.83
CA VAL A 77 -7.09 20.12 32.49
C VAL A 77 -6.90 20.78 33.85
N LYS A 78 -5.99 20.27 34.70
CA LYS A 78 -5.70 20.84 36.02
C LYS A 78 -5.18 22.28 35.95
N GLU A 79 -4.46 22.63 34.89
CA GLU A 79 -3.99 23.99 34.62
C GLU A 79 -5.07 24.90 34.02
N GLY A 80 -6.27 24.37 33.75
CA GLY A 80 -7.40 25.13 33.21
C GLY A 80 -7.27 25.48 31.72
N LYS A 81 -6.30 24.90 31.01
CA LYS A 81 -6.13 25.10 29.56
C LYS A 81 -7.26 24.48 28.75
N VAL A 82 -7.83 23.38 29.26
CA VAL A 82 -8.99 22.67 28.69
C VAL A 82 -9.93 22.32 29.82
N SER A 83 -11.25 22.47 29.63
CA SER A 83 -12.24 22.11 30.65
C SER A 83 -12.53 20.60 30.64
N GLU A 84 -12.92 20.05 31.78
CA GLU A 84 -13.41 18.67 31.87
C GLU A 84 -14.61 18.44 30.95
N ALA A 85 -15.54 19.38 30.88
CA ALA A 85 -16.67 19.33 29.96
C ALA A 85 -16.26 19.25 28.48
N TYR A 86 -15.12 19.85 28.09
CA TYR A 86 -14.60 19.71 26.74
C TYR A 86 -14.00 18.32 26.51
N ILE A 87 -13.35 17.72 27.51
CA ILE A 87 -12.92 16.32 27.46
C ILE A 87 -14.13 15.41 27.27
N ASP A 88 -15.22 15.63 28.01
CA ASP A 88 -16.46 14.85 27.86
C ASP A 88 -17.01 14.92 26.43
N GLN A 89 -17.02 16.11 25.82
CA GLN A 89 -17.42 16.29 24.41
C GLN A 89 -16.52 15.51 23.44
N MET A 90 -15.22 15.42 23.73
CA MET A 90 -14.27 14.69 22.89
C MET A 90 -14.35 13.17 23.09
N VAL A 91 -14.77 12.71 24.26
CA VAL A 91 -14.93 11.29 24.60
C VAL A 91 -16.28 10.73 24.16
N LEU A 92 -17.35 11.53 24.19
CA LEU A 92 -18.71 11.07 23.91
C LEU A 92 -18.85 10.34 22.56
N PRO A 93 -18.34 10.86 21.41
CA PRO A 93 -18.43 10.14 20.14
C PRO A 93 -17.71 8.79 20.14
N ILE A 94 -16.67 8.63 20.97
CA ILE A 94 -15.94 7.36 21.12
C ILE A 94 -16.84 6.33 21.82
N LEU A 95 -17.58 6.75 22.85
CA LEU A 95 -18.49 5.89 23.58
C LEU A 95 -19.73 5.55 22.75
N GLU A 96 -20.27 6.51 22.00
CA GLU A 96 -21.36 6.30 21.06
C GLU A 96 -20.99 5.25 20.01
N ALA A 97 -19.81 5.37 19.37
CA ALA A 97 -19.38 4.36 18.41
C ALA A 97 -19.22 2.96 19.03
N LYS A 98 -18.75 2.86 20.28
CA LYS A 98 -18.67 1.57 20.98
C LYS A 98 -20.06 0.99 21.29
N PHE A 99 -21.02 1.87 21.58
CA PHE A 99 -22.41 1.49 21.81
C PHE A 99 -23.08 1.02 20.53
N ASP A 100 -22.93 1.75 19.42
CA ASP A 100 -23.47 1.38 18.11
C ASP A 100 -22.91 0.05 17.59
N LEU A 101 -21.66 -0.25 17.93
CA LEU A 101 -21.02 -1.54 17.61
C LEU A 101 -21.46 -2.68 18.54
N GLY A 102 -22.29 -2.41 19.56
CA GLY A 102 -22.73 -3.41 20.54
C GLY A 102 -21.62 -3.91 21.47
N LEU A 103 -20.50 -3.19 21.58
CA LEU A 103 -19.32 -3.66 22.33
C LEU A 103 -19.52 -3.65 23.85
N PHE A 104 -20.55 -2.95 24.35
CA PHE A 104 -20.93 -3.02 25.77
C PHE A 104 -21.66 -4.33 26.12
N ASP A 105 -22.40 -4.91 25.16
CA ASP A 105 -23.16 -6.15 25.35
C ASP A 105 -22.36 -7.39 24.89
N HIS A 106 -21.66 -7.25 23.77
CA HIS A 106 -20.95 -8.34 23.09
C HIS A 106 -19.51 -7.93 22.72
N PRO A 107 -18.62 -7.76 23.71
CA PRO A 107 -17.25 -7.27 23.49
C PRO A 107 -16.33 -8.25 22.75
N TYR A 108 -16.69 -9.53 22.66
CA TYR A 108 -15.82 -10.60 22.17
C TYR A 108 -16.48 -11.44 21.08
N VAL A 109 -15.65 -12.03 20.22
CA VAL A 109 -16.06 -12.94 19.13
C VAL A 109 -15.34 -14.28 19.26
N ASP A 110 -15.86 -15.32 18.59
CA ASP A 110 -15.18 -16.61 18.50
C ASP A 110 -14.04 -16.57 17.48
N GLU A 111 -12.81 -16.44 17.98
CA GLU A 111 -11.59 -16.42 17.17
C GLU A 111 -11.35 -17.72 16.40
N ALA A 112 -11.90 -18.86 16.84
CA ALA A 112 -11.75 -20.13 16.13
C ALA A 112 -12.46 -20.13 14.76
N SER A 113 -13.43 -19.23 14.56
CA SER A 113 -14.18 -19.11 13.31
C SER A 113 -13.42 -18.40 12.18
N VAL A 114 -12.33 -17.68 12.49
CA VAL A 114 -11.64 -16.77 11.55
C VAL A 114 -11.22 -17.48 10.26
N ASP A 115 -10.55 -18.64 10.36
CA ASP A 115 -10.08 -19.38 9.18
C ASP A 115 -11.24 -19.81 8.29
N THR A 116 -12.37 -20.20 8.90
CA THR A 116 -13.57 -20.61 8.17
C THR A 116 -14.21 -19.43 7.45
N VAL A 117 -14.21 -18.25 8.08
CA VAL A 117 -14.78 -17.03 7.50
C VAL A 117 -13.91 -16.49 6.36
N LEU A 118 -12.58 -16.49 6.52
CA LEU A 118 -11.66 -15.95 5.50
C LEU A 118 -11.55 -16.86 4.27
N ASN A 119 -11.67 -18.19 4.43
CA ASN A 119 -11.52 -19.16 3.35
C ASN A 119 -12.84 -19.57 2.67
N ARG A 120 -13.91 -18.78 2.83
CA ARG A 120 -15.19 -19.11 2.21
C ARG A 120 -15.07 -19.12 0.68
N PRO A 121 -15.62 -20.14 -0.03
CA PRO A 121 -15.50 -20.25 -1.48
C PRO A 121 -15.99 -19.02 -2.24
N GLU A 122 -17.06 -18.37 -1.77
CA GLU A 122 -17.60 -17.15 -2.35
C GLU A 122 -16.64 -15.95 -2.24
N GLY A 123 -15.89 -15.86 -1.13
CA GLY A 123 -14.88 -14.82 -0.91
C GLY A 123 -13.71 -14.98 -1.88
N ILE A 124 -13.17 -16.20 -1.98
CA ILE A 124 -12.08 -16.55 -2.90
C ILE A 124 -12.49 -16.30 -4.37
N ALA A 125 -13.72 -16.68 -4.73
CA ALA A 125 -14.24 -16.45 -6.08
C ALA A 125 -14.37 -14.95 -6.40
N LEU A 126 -14.83 -14.15 -5.42
CA LEU A 126 -14.93 -12.70 -5.55
C LEU A 126 -13.56 -12.03 -5.66
N GLU A 127 -12.60 -12.41 -4.82
CA GLU A 127 -11.22 -11.92 -4.86
C GLU A 127 -10.61 -12.13 -6.25
N ARG A 128 -10.70 -13.36 -6.78
CA ARG A 128 -10.21 -13.69 -8.13
C ARG A 128 -10.85 -12.82 -9.21
N LYS A 129 -12.15 -12.55 -9.10
CA LYS A 129 -12.89 -11.73 -10.05
C LYS A 129 -12.45 -10.26 -9.99
N LEU A 130 -12.26 -9.72 -8.79
CA LEU A 130 -11.80 -8.33 -8.59
C LEU A 130 -10.35 -8.16 -9.07
N ALA A 131 -9.46 -9.09 -8.71
CA ALA A 131 -8.08 -9.12 -9.19
C ALA A 131 -8.01 -9.21 -10.73
N GLY A 132 -8.87 -10.02 -11.35
CA GLY A 132 -8.96 -10.08 -12.82
C GLY A 132 -9.44 -8.77 -13.47
N ARG A 133 -10.27 -7.98 -12.78
CA ARG A 133 -10.80 -6.70 -13.27
C ARG A 133 -9.88 -5.51 -13.02
N SER A 134 -8.94 -5.62 -12.07
CA SER A 134 -7.97 -4.56 -11.77
C SER A 134 -6.75 -4.57 -12.70
N MET A 135 -6.56 -5.63 -13.48
CA MET A 135 -5.44 -5.74 -14.44
C MET A 135 -5.63 -4.80 -15.63
N VAL A 136 -4.59 -4.05 -15.96
CA VAL A 136 -4.57 -3.12 -17.11
C VAL A 136 -3.63 -3.64 -18.19
N LEU A 137 -4.16 -3.83 -19.41
CA LEU A 137 -3.36 -4.21 -20.58
C LEU A 137 -2.71 -2.96 -21.19
N LEU A 138 -1.42 -2.76 -20.93
CA LEU A 138 -0.69 -1.58 -21.41
C LEU A 138 -0.22 -1.69 -22.88
N ARG A 139 0.09 -2.89 -23.36
CA ARG A 139 0.58 -3.12 -24.73
C ARG A 139 0.25 -4.54 -25.20
N ASN A 140 -0.21 -4.68 -26.45
CA ASN A 140 -0.48 -5.98 -27.07
C ASN A 140 -0.14 -5.95 -28.57
N GLU A 141 1.14 -6.15 -28.88
CA GLU A 141 1.61 -6.15 -30.27
C GLU A 141 1.26 -7.46 -30.97
N ASN A 142 0.96 -7.35 -32.27
CA ASN A 142 0.63 -8.49 -33.14
C ASN A 142 -0.51 -9.35 -32.59
N ARG A 143 -1.38 -8.80 -31.72
CA ARG A 143 -2.45 -9.53 -31.04
C ARG A 143 -1.95 -10.80 -30.34
N THR A 144 -0.77 -10.71 -29.73
CA THR A 144 -0.12 -11.83 -29.04
C THR A 144 -0.98 -12.38 -27.89
N LEU A 145 -1.70 -11.50 -27.18
CA LEU A 145 -2.66 -11.88 -26.16
C LEU A 145 -4.08 -11.94 -26.73
N PRO A 146 -4.92 -12.91 -26.29
CA PRO A 146 -4.63 -13.93 -25.27
C PRO A 146 -3.73 -15.06 -25.79
N LEU A 147 -2.91 -15.64 -24.90
CA LEU A 147 -2.05 -16.77 -25.24
C LEU A 147 -2.89 -18.01 -25.59
N SER A 148 -2.47 -18.74 -26.63
CA SER A 148 -3.05 -20.05 -26.94
C SER A 148 -2.76 -21.06 -25.83
N LYS A 149 -3.71 -21.97 -25.58
CA LYS A 149 -3.53 -23.10 -24.66
C LYS A 149 -2.68 -24.23 -25.26
N ASP A 150 -2.48 -24.23 -26.58
CA ASP A 150 -1.72 -25.26 -27.32
C ASP A 150 -0.21 -25.00 -27.32
N LEU A 151 0.25 -23.98 -26.60
CA LEU A 151 1.65 -23.63 -26.46
C LEU A 151 2.42 -24.78 -25.81
N LYS A 152 3.32 -25.43 -26.56
CA LYS A 152 4.10 -26.58 -26.06
C LYS A 152 5.05 -26.25 -24.91
N LYS A 153 5.52 -25.00 -24.83
CA LYS A 153 6.48 -24.52 -23.83
C LYS A 153 6.24 -23.03 -23.55
N VAL A 154 6.29 -22.65 -22.28
CA VAL A 154 6.25 -21.26 -21.81
C VAL A 154 7.41 -21.05 -20.83
N ALA A 155 8.16 -19.98 -21.01
CA ALA A 155 9.18 -19.54 -20.06
C ALA A 155 8.61 -18.41 -19.19
N VAL A 156 8.68 -18.57 -17.87
CA VAL A 156 8.30 -17.54 -16.90
C VAL A 156 9.58 -17.07 -16.22
N ILE A 157 9.95 -15.80 -16.42
CA ILE A 157 11.24 -15.24 -16.02
C ILE A 157 11.00 -13.92 -15.29
N GLY A 158 11.63 -13.76 -14.13
CA GLY A 158 11.60 -12.54 -13.33
C GLY A 158 11.60 -12.84 -11.85
N PRO A 159 12.11 -11.92 -11.00
CA PRO A 159 12.17 -12.13 -9.55
C PRO A 159 10.78 -12.26 -8.92
N LEU A 160 9.77 -11.60 -9.51
CA LEU A 160 8.39 -11.61 -9.02
C LEU A 160 7.55 -12.78 -9.53
N ALA A 161 8.11 -13.66 -10.38
CA ALA A 161 7.36 -14.73 -11.01
C ALA A 161 6.79 -15.74 -9.99
N ASP A 162 7.54 -16.03 -8.93
CA ASP A 162 7.20 -17.02 -7.90
C ASP A 162 7.30 -16.42 -6.49
N ALA A 163 7.06 -15.11 -6.38
CA ALA A 163 7.23 -14.36 -5.16
C ALA A 163 5.89 -14.21 -4.41
N SER A 164 5.65 -15.09 -3.44
CA SER A 164 4.40 -15.14 -2.68
C SER A 164 4.20 -13.94 -1.76
N HIS A 165 5.26 -13.36 -1.22
CA HIS A 165 5.15 -12.18 -0.37
C HIS A 165 4.89 -10.90 -1.20
N ASP A 166 5.59 -10.74 -2.31
CA ASP A 166 5.48 -9.52 -3.13
C ASP A 166 4.12 -9.37 -3.83
N ILE A 167 3.44 -10.49 -4.12
CA ILE A 167 2.09 -10.45 -4.73
C ILE A 167 1.01 -9.97 -3.74
N GLU A 168 1.28 -10.07 -2.44
CA GLU A 168 0.38 -9.63 -1.36
C GLU A 168 0.52 -8.10 -1.12
N GLY A 169 1.73 -7.56 -1.23
CA GLY A 169 1.99 -6.12 -1.12
C GLY A 169 2.27 -5.63 0.31
N GLY A 170 2.42 -4.30 0.46
CA GLY A 170 3.03 -3.68 1.65
C GLY A 170 2.13 -3.43 2.87
N TRP A 171 0.83 -3.76 2.81
CA TRP A 171 -0.14 -3.54 3.90
C TRP A 171 -1.02 -4.77 4.19
N THR A 172 -0.45 -5.96 4.03
CA THR A 172 -1.13 -7.19 4.47
C THR A 172 -0.91 -7.39 5.96
N VAL A 173 -1.99 -7.49 6.74
CA VAL A 173 -1.96 -7.69 8.20
C VAL A 173 -1.08 -8.86 8.59
N GLU A 174 -1.16 -9.96 7.83
CA GLU A 174 -0.35 -11.17 7.99
C GLU A 174 1.16 -10.90 7.79
N GLY A 175 1.52 -10.17 6.73
CA GLY A 175 2.91 -9.85 6.38
C GLY A 175 3.55 -8.78 7.27
N LEU A 176 2.76 -7.94 7.93
CA LEU A 176 3.22 -6.88 8.83
C LEU A 176 3.22 -7.29 10.31
N PHE A 177 2.26 -8.11 10.75
CA PHE A 177 2.03 -8.41 12.17
C PHE A 177 1.83 -9.90 12.47
N GLY A 178 1.77 -10.78 11.47
CA GLY A 178 1.55 -12.21 11.65
C GLY A 178 2.85 -13.01 11.88
N LYS A 179 2.92 -13.75 13.00
CA LYS A 179 3.85 -14.90 13.13
C LYS A 179 3.21 -16.13 12.50
N GLY A 180 3.32 -16.26 11.18
CA GLY A 180 2.89 -17.44 10.43
C GLY A 180 1.74 -17.13 9.49
N SER A 181 2.04 -17.12 8.19
CA SER A 181 1.06 -16.85 7.14
C SER A 181 0.10 -18.03 6.97
N LYS A 182 -1.18 -17.81 7.26
CA LYS A 182 -2.31 -18.61 6.77
C LYS A 182 -2.83 -18.10 5.42
N SER A 183 -2.27 -17.02 4.90
CA SER A 183 -2.55 -16.58 3.55
C SER A 183 -1.95 -17.56 2.54
N HIS A 184 -2.73 -17.89 1.50
CA HIS A 184 -2.33 -18.80 0.44
C HIS A 184 -2.28 -18.07 -0.91
N PRO A 185 -1.35 -17.10 -1.09
CA PRO A 185 -1.29 -16.31 -2.30
C PRO A 185 -0.93 -17.18 -3.52
N VAL A 186 -1.64 -16.98 -4.62
CA VAL A 186 -1.36 -17.66 -5.89
C VAL A 186 -0.38 -16.82 -6.70
N THR A 187 0.91 -17.19 -6.69
CA THR A 187 1.95 -16.51 -7.48
C THR A 187 1.63 -16.48 -8.97
N VAL A 188 2.27 -15.58 -9.73
CA VAL A 188 2.12 -15.51 -11.19
C VAL A 188 2.43 -16.87 -11.84
N LEU A 189 3.53 -17.52 -11.42
CA LEU A 189 3.91 -18.84 -11.89
C LEU A 189 2.85 -19.90 -11.55
N ALA A 190 2.34 -19.91 -10.31
CA ALA A 190 1.30 -20.84 -9.90
C ALA A 190 0.00 -20.61 -10.70
N GLY A 191 -0.42 -19.36 -10.89
CA GLY A 191 -1.60 -19.01 -11.67
C GLY A 191 -1.50 -19.44 -13.14
N ILE A 192 -0.34 -19.24 -13.76
CA ILE A 192 -0.08 -19.69 -15.14
C ILE A 192 -0.09 -21.23 -15.20
N ARG A 193 0.55 -21.93 -14.25
CA ARG A 193 0.54 -23.41 -14.19
C ARG A 193 -0.87 -23.98 -14.01
N ASN A 194 -1.68 -23.38 -13.16
CA ASN A 194 -3.06 -23.80 -12.92
C ASN A 194 -3.94 -23.64 -14.18
N ARG A 195 -3.55 -22.78 -15.13
CA ARG A 195 -4.31 -22.52 -16.36
C ARG A 195 -3.77 -23.26 -17.59
N LEU A 196 -2.47 -23.45 -17.69
CA LEU A 196 -1.81 -24.07 -18.84
C LEU A 196 -1.35 -25.50 -18.49
N VAL A 197 -1.99 -26.50 -19.11
CA VAL A 197 -1.64 -27.92 -18.96
C VAL A 197 -0.45 -28.25 -19.88
N VAL A 198 0.71 -27.63 -19.64
CA VAL A 198 1.93 -27.91 -20.42
C VAL A 198 3.19 -27.98 -19.57
N PRO A 199 4.20 -28.78 -19.98
CA PRO A 199 5.45 -28.91 -19.25
C PRO A 199 6.18 -27.57 -19.18
N MET A 200 6.13 -26.92 -18.02
CA MET A 200 6.89 -25.71 -17.76
C MET A 200 8.28 -26.11 -17.32
N ARG A 201 9.26 -25.90 -18.21
CA ARG A 201 10.66 -25.98 -17.79
C ARG A 201 10.88 -24.78 -16.87
N LYS A 202 11.07 -25.04 -15.57
CA LYS A 202 11.78 -24.13 -14.67
C LYS A 202 13.22 -24.09 -15.19
N SER A 203 13.45 -23.51 -16.38
CA SER A 203 14.80 -23.19 -16.82
C SER A 203 15.33 -22.38 -15.66
N ARG A 204 16.31 -22.94 -14.92
CA ARG A 204 16.89 -22.44 -13.66
C ARG A 204 16.28 -21.11 -13.32
N LEU A 205 15.50 -21.01 -12.24
CA LEU A 205 15.05 -19.73 -11.68
C LEU A 205 16.31 -18.85 -11.57
N SER A 206 16.64 -18.19 -12.65
CA SER A 206 17.72 -17.25 -12.78
C SER A 206 16.96 -16.05 -12.30
N PRO A 207 17.27 -15.53 -11.11
CA PRO A 207 16.49 -14.45 -10.50
C PRO A 207 16.37 -13.19 -11.39
N GLY A 208 16.89 -13.23 -12.62
CA GLY A 208 17.44 -12.09 -13.31
C GLY A 208 18.61 -11.56 -12.51
N LEU A 209 18.94 -10.30 -12.80
CA LEU A 209 19.87 -9.52 -12.01
C LEU A 209 19.24 -9.24 -10.63
N SER A 210 19.74 -9.86 -9.56
CA SER A 210 19.52 -9.33 -8.21
C SER A 210 20.54 -8.21 -7.98
N ARG A 211 20.12 -6.96 -8.18
CA ARG A 211 20.94 -5.80 -7.79
C ARG A 211 20.74 -5.56 -6.30
N ARG A 212 21.69 -5.98 -5.47
CA ARG A 212 21.87 -5.40 -4.13
C ARG A 212 22.33 -3.95 -4.31
N ARG A 213 21.50 -3.00 -3.89
CA ARG A 213 21.92 -1.62 -3.58
C ARG A 213 21.91 -1.44 -2.07
N SER A 214 22.87 -0.68 -1.57
CA SER A 214 23.20 -0.49 -0.15
C SER A 214 22.23 0.39 0.64
N ILE A 215 21.23 1.00 -0.01
CA ILE A 215 20.26 1.89 0.66
C ILE A 215 18.84 1.52 0.18
N PRO A 216 17.94 1.05 1.08
CA PRO A 216 16.56 0.69 0.72
C PRO A 216 15.65 1.93 0.64
N VAL A 217 14.72 1.96 -0.33
CA VAL A 217 13.65 2.97 -0.42
C VAL A 217 12.34 2.33 -0.91
N CYS A 218 11.22 2.77 -0.34
CA CYS A 218 9.87 2.18 -0.46
C CYS A 218 9.26 2.20 -1.89
N TRP A 219 9.83 2.97 -2.82
CA TRP A 219 9.26 3.23 -4.16
C TRP A 219 10.09 2.66 -5.33
N SER A 220 10.93 1.66 -5.06
CA SER A 220 11.91 1.15 -6.02
C SER A 220 11.34 0.34 -7.20
N SER A 221 10.02 0.17 -7.32
CA SER A 221 9.37 -0.65 -8.34
C SER A 221 9.14 0.03 -9.70
N LEU A 222 9.52 1.29 -9.88
CA LEU A 222 9.36 2.00 -11.16
C LEU A 222 10.66 2.69 -11.60
N GLN A 223 11.36 2.11 -12.59
CA GLN A 223 11.67 2.89 -13.80
C GLN A 223 12.12 2.06 -15.02
N VAL A 224 11.39 2.34 -16.10
CA VAL A 224 11.68 2.02 -17.50
C VAL A 224 12.96 2.74 -17.96
N ARG A 225 13.85 2.03 -18.67
CA ARG A 225 14.60 2.58 -19.82
C ARG A 225 15.13 1.49 -20.74
N SER A 226 14.98 1.79 -22.03
CA SER A 226 15.20 1.01 -23.25
C SER A 226 16.42 0.08 -23.22
N LEU A 227 16.21 -1.18 -23.61
CA LEU A 227 17.28 -2.06 -24.09
C LEU A 227 16.80 -2.81 -25.34
N HIS A 228 17.52 -2.61 -26.44
CA HIS A 228 17.29 -3.26 -27.73
C HIS A 228 17.36 -4.78 -27.61
N LEU A 229 16.28 -5.47 -27.94
CA LEU A 229 16.24 -6.94 -27.98
C LEU A 229 16.78 -7.42 -29.34
N HIS A 230 17.98 -8.01 -29.35
CA HIS A 230 18.42 -8.83 -30.48
C HIS A 230 17.75 -10.20 -30.40
N LEU A 231 16.84 -10.47 -31.35
CA LEU A 231 16.31 -11.80 -31.63
C LEU A 231 17.37 -12.65 -32.34
N LEU A 232 17.96 -13.60 -31.62
CA LEU A 232 18.78 -14.66 -32.20
C LEU A 232 17.88 -15.71 -32.87
N LEU A 233 17.49 -15.44 -34.11
CA LEU A 233 16.97 -16.46 -35.03
C LEU A 233 18.17 -17.02 -35.82
N LYS A 234 18.44 -18.33 -35.67
CA LYS A 234 19.38 -19.07 -36.51
C LYS A 234 19.02 -18.85 -38.00
N LYS A 235 19.92 -18.21 -38.76
CA LYS A 235 19.83 -18.18 -40.23
C LYS A 235 20.29 -19.53 -40.82
N PRO A 236 19.59 -20.09 -41.82
CA PRO A 236 20.14 -21.15 -42.66
C PRO A 236 21.12 -20.57 -43.71
N PRO A 237 22.00 -21.39 -44.30
CA PRO A 237 23.04 -20.93 -45.19
C PRO A 237 22.48 -20.68 -46.59
N ASN A 238 22.77 -19.52 -47.16
CA ASN A 238 23.18 -19.32 -48.56
C ASN A 238 23.26 -17.82 -48.88
N GLY A 239 24.28 -17.46 -49.65
CA GLY A 239 24.77 -16.11 -49.81
C GLY A 239 24.00 -15.21 -50.79
N LEU A 240 24.30 -13.90 -50.68
CA LEU A 240 24.60 -12.92 -51.74
C LEU A 240 24.59 -11.50 -51.12
N PRO A 241 25.18 -10.47 -51.77
CA PRO A 241 26.06 -9.49 -51.12
C PRO A 241 25.35 -8.22 -50.60
N ARG A 242 26.00 -7.53 -49.65
CA ARG A 242 25.54 -6.26 -49.06
C ARG A 242 25.84 -5.06 -49.97
N PRO A 243 24.93 -4.08 -50.14
CA PRO A 243 25.27 -2.77 -50.65
C PRO A 243 25.78 -1.84 -49.53
N ARG A 244 26.70 -0.94 -49.90
CA ARG A 244 27.45 0.02 -49.07
C ARG A 244 26.52 1.08 -48.44
N GLN A 245 26.72 1.39 -47.17
CA GLN A 245 26.14 2.58 -46.50
C GLN A 245 27.07 3.79 -46.67
N ARG A 246 26.52 4.95 -47.04
CA ARG A 246 27.14 6.28 -46.87
C ARG A 246 26.66 6.89 -45.53
N PRO A 247 27.47 7.71 -44.84
CA PRO A 247 27.08 8.34 -43.58
C PRO A 247 26.25 9.61 -43.81
N PRO A 248 25.31 9.98 -42.91
CA PRO A 248 24.65 11.28 -42.95
C PRO A 248 25.41 12.34 -42.13
N THR A 249 25.47 13.55 -42.70
CA THR A 249 25.94 14.81 -42.13
C THR A 249 24.91 15.41 -41.16
N LEU A 250 25.37 15.93 -40.03
CA LEU A 250 24.58 16.65 -39.02
C LEU A 250 24.69 18.17 -39.25
N THR A 251 23.54 18.83 -39.36
CA THR A 251 23.30 20.26 -39.05
C THR A 251 21.98 20.29 -38.26
N SER A 252 21.71 21.10 -37.24
CA SER A 252 22.37 22.34 -36.85
C SER A 252 21.43 23.54 -36.68
N SER A 253 20.16 23.43 -36.28
CA SER A 253 19.42 24.58 -35.73
C SER A 253 18.13 24.19 -35.01
N TRP A 254 17.92 24.81 -33.84
CA TRP A 254 16.67 24.88 -33.09
C TRP A 254 16.06 26.28 -33.30
N PRO A 255 14.73 26.43 -33.27
CA PRO A 255 14.08 27.60 -32.68
C PRO A 255 13.88 27.42 -31.17
#